data_AF-A0A812N254-F1
#
_entry.id   AF-A0A812N254-F1
#
_cell.length_a   1.000
_cell.length_b   1.000
_cell.length_c   1.000
_cell.angle_alpha   90.00
_cell.angle_beta   90.00
_cell.angle_gamma   90.00
#
_symmetry.space_group_name_H-M   'P 1'
#
loop_
_entity.id
_entity.type
_entity.pdbx_description
1 polymer ?
#
loop_
_entity_poly.entity_id
_entity_poly.type
_entity_poly.pdbx_seq_one_letter_code
_entity_poly.pdbx_strand_id
1 'polypeptide(L)'
;SPRNDSTHAMLMTILVGTGSLRERVLLGLVSQVLQEVAFAELRTRLQLGYTVGGTVSAISNVLTVSCYVQSEVALPDLAEAYCEKVLSTDVPAALESLSSDAFASMK
;
A
#
# COMPACT_ATOMS: atom_id res chain seq x y z
N SER A 1 27.54 -3.51 1.48
CA SER A 1 26.46 -4.46 1.80
C SER A 1 25.28 -3.62 2.24
N PRO A 2 24.04 -3.90 1.78
CA PRO A 2 22.85 -3.15 2.21
C PRO A 2 22.76 -3.02 3.74
N ARG A 3 23.31 -4.00 4.48
CA ARG A 3 23.34 -4.05 5.94
C ARG A 3 24.20 -2.95 6.61
N ASN A 4 25.01 -2.21 5.86
CA ASN A 4 25.84 -1.12 6.40
C ASN A 4 25.29 0.27 6.08
N ASP A 5 24.19 0.36 5.34
CA ASP A 5 23.55 1.63 5.02
C ASP A 5 22.65 2.07 6.19
N SER A 6 22.64 3.36 6.50
CA SER A 6 21.86 3.92 7.62
C SER A 6 20.35 3.92 7.38
N THR A 7 19.93 3.75 6.11
CA THR A 7 18.53 3.65 5.73
C THR A 7 18.39 2.69 4.56
N HIS A 8 17.24 2.01 4.52
CA HIS A 8 16.85 1.06 3.50
C HIS A 8 15.53 1.50 2.89
N ALA A 9 15.41 1.36 1.58
CA ALA A 9 14.16 1.61 0.86
C ALA A 9 13.69 0.32 0.20
N MET A 10 12.38 0.11 0.23
CA MET A 10 11.70 -0.98 -0.44
C MET A 10 10.45 -0.43 -1.12
N LEU A 11 10.24 -0.85 -2.36
CA LEU A 11 9.04 -0.59 -3.15
C LEU A 11 8.58 -1.92 -3.74
N MET A 12 7.39 -2.36 -3.36
CA MET A 12 6.71 -3.48 -3.96
C MET A 12 5.58 -2.96 -4.84
N THR A 13 5.56 -3.36 -6.10
CA THR A 13 4.52 -2.95 -7.06
C THR A 13 3.90 -4.19 -7.72
N ILE A 14 2.58 -4.33 -7.55
CA ILE A 14 1.76 -5.31 -8.27
C ILE A 14 1.26 -4.66 -9.55
N LEU A 15 1.60 -5.27 -10.70
CA LEU A 15 1.06 -4.89 -11.99
C LEU A 15 -0.29 -5.59 -12.20
N VAL A 16 -1.38 -4.82 -12.13
CA VAL A 16 -2.74 -5.35 -12.32
C VAL A 16 -3.05 -5.58 -13.80
N GLY A 17 -2.38 -4.82 -14.68
CA GLY A 17 -2.59 -4.87 -16.13
C GLY A 17 -3.44 -3.70 -16.62
N THR A 18 -3.97 -3.81 -17.83
CA THR A 18 -4.85 -2.78 -18.40
C THR A 18 -6.27 -2.93 -17.87
N GLY A 19 -6.84 -1.86 -17.32
CA GLY A 19 -8.23 -1.87 -16.83
C GLY A 19 -9.17 -0.98 -17.63
N SER A 20 -10.42 -1.42 -17.70
CA SER A 20 -11.62 -0.68 -18.09
C SER A 20 -11.83 0.56 -17.21
N LEU A 21 -12.72 1.47 -17.65
CA LEU A 21 -13.12 2.62 -16.82
C LEU A 21 -13.65 2.20 -15.45
N ARG A 22 -14.43 1.11 -15.40
CA ARG A 22 -14.98 0.59 -14.14
C ARG A 22 -13.88 0.17 -13.18
N GLU A 23 -12.89 -0.59 -13.66
CA GLU A 23 -11.78 -1.06 -12.83
C GLU A 23 -10.94 0.11 -12.32
N ARG A 24 -10.71 1.14 -13.15
CA ARG A 24 -10.02 2.36 -12.74
C ARG A 24 -10.72 3.09 -11.61
N VAL A 25 -12.05 3.22 -11.69
CA VAL A 25 -12.85 3.85 -10.64
C VAL A 25 -12.81 3.02 -9.35
N LEU A 26 -13.01 1.70 -9.45
CA LEU A 26 -12.93 0.82 -8.27
C LEU A 26 -11.55 0.88 -7.60
N LEU A 27 -10.48 0.83 -8.38
CA LEU A 27 -9.12 0.96 -7.88
C LEU A 27 -8.83 2.34 -7.26
N GLY A 28 -9.45 3.41 -7.79
CA GLY A 28 -9.41 4.74 -7.17
C GLY A 28 -10.04 4.78 -5.77
N LEU A 29 -11.17 4.08 -5.58
CA LEU A 29 -11.80 3.93 -4.26
C LEU A 29 -10.92 3.09 -3.32
N VAL A 30 -10.40 1.96 -3.81
CA VAL A 30 -9.48 1.09 -3.05
C VAL A 30 -8.22 1.86 -2.61
N SER A 31 -7.74 2.82 -3.41
CA SER A 31 -6.57 3.64 -3.08
C SER A 31 -6.71 4.39 -1.75
N GLN A 32 -7.91 4.88 -1.42
CA GLN A 32 -8.16 5.59 -0.16
C GLN A 32 -7.99 4.65 1.04
N VAL A 33 -8.63 3.46 0.99
CA VAL A 33 -8.50 2.44 2.05
C VAL A 33 -7.06 1.95 2.17
N LEU A 34 -6.40 1.70 1.04
CA LEU A 34 -5.00 1.30 1.00
C LEU A 34 -4.08 2.32 1.68
N GLN A 35 -4.26 3.61 1.40
CA GLN A 35 -3.45 4.67 2.00
C GLN A 35 -3.58 4.70 3.52
N GLU A 36 -4.82 4.63 4.02
CA GLU A 36 -5.09 4.65 5.46
C GLU A 36 -4.53 3.43 6.17
N VAL A 37 -4.79 2.23 5.64
CA VAL A 37 -4.32 0.95 6.23
C VAL A 37 -2.80 0.89 6.20
N ALA A 38 -2.18 1.21 5.06
CA ALA A 38 -0.72 1.19 4.95
C ALA A 38 -0.06 2.19 5.92
N PHE A 39 -0.62 3.38 6.10
CA PHE A 39 -0.10 4.34 7.06
C PHE A 39 -0.29 3.86 8.50
N ALA A 40 -1.49 3.39 8.87
CA ALA A 40 -1.77 2.88 10.21
C ALA A 40 -0.83 1.72 10.59
N GLU A 41 -0.63 0.77 9.69
CA GLU A 41 0.19 -0.41 9.95
C GLU A 41 1.69 -0.09 9.92
N LEU A 42 2.19 0.54 8.85
CA LEU A 42 3.62 0.69 8.61
C LEU A 42 4.20 1.88 9.40
N ARG A 43 3.46 3.00 9.48
CA ARG A 43 3.92 4.22 10.18
C ARG A 43 3.59 4.13 11.67
N THR A 44 2.32 3.95 11.99
CA THR A 44 1.84 4.15 13.37
C THR A 44 2.12 2.93 14.24
N ARG A 45 1.78 1.72 13.78
CA ARG A 45 1.93 0.49 14.55
C ARG A 45 3.37 -0.03 14.55
N LEU A 46 3.96 -0.18 13.37
CA LEU A 46 5.31 -0.76 13.21
C LEU A 46 6.45 0.26 13.29
N GLN A 47 6.15 1.55 13.19
CA GLN A 47 7.13 2.64 13.29
C GLN A 47 8.34 2.48 12.35
N LEU A 48 8.10 1.97 11.13
CA LEU A 48 9.19 1.61 10.21
C LEU A 48 9.97 2.83 9.72
N GLY A 49 9.33 3.99 9.59
CA GLY A 49 9.98 5.21 9.14
C GLY A 49 8.95 6.27 8.78
N TYR A 50 9.40 7.46 8.38
CA TYR A 50 8.50 8.56 8.02
C TYR A 50 7.90 8.41 6.62
N THR A 51 8.68 7.89 5.67
CA THR A 51 8.25 7.67 4.29
C THR A 51 7.73 6.24 4.14
N VAL A 52 6.43 6.05 4.38
CA VAL A 52 5.75 4.77 4.16
C VAL A 52 4.37 5.01 3.57
N GLY A 53 3.84 4.04 2.84
CA GLY A 53 2.46 4.12 2.39
C GLY A 53 2.12 3.12 1.29
N GLY A 54 0.87 3.20 0.85
CA GLY A 54 0.36 2.48 -0.30
C GLY A 54 -0.20 3.45 -1.33
N THR A 55 -0.14 3.08 -2.60
CA THR A 55 -0.69 3.92 -3.67
C THR A 55 -1.21 3.05 -4.82
N VAL A 56 -2.27 3.54 -5.43
CA VAL A 56 -2.76 3.03 -6.70
C VAL A 56 -2.48 4.08 -7.77
N SER A 57 -1.82 3.66 -8.85
CA SER A 57 -1.44 4.54 -9.94
C SER A 57 -1.57 3.83 -11.29
N ALA A 58 -1.35 4.57 -12.38
CA ALA A 58 -1.22 4.02 -13.71
C ALA A 58 0.14 4.41 -14.31
N ILE A 59 0.89 3.40 -14.77
CA ILE A 59 2.06 3.62 -15.62
C ILE A 59 1.59 3.37 -17.06
N SER A 60 1.49 4.46 -17.84
CA SER A 60 0.83 4.45 -19.15
C SER A 60 -0.62 3.94 -19.06
N ASN A 61 -0.91 2.75 -19.56
CA ASN A 61 -2.23 2.12 -19.50
C ASN A 61 -2.31 0.96 -18.49
N VAL A 62 -1.21 0.66 -17.79
CA VAL A 62 -1.13 -0.42 -16.82
C VAL A 62 -1.40 0.12 -15.41
N LEU A 63 -2.42 -0.43 -14.77
CA LEU A 63 -2.76 -0.13 -13.38
C LEU A 63 -1.80 -0.83 -12.44
N THR A 64 -1.43 -0.13 -11.39
CA THR A 64 -0.42 -0.55 -10.42
C THR A 64 -0.95 -0.34 -9.02
N VAL A 65 -0.68 -1.28 -8.13
CA VAL A 65 -0.87 -1.15 -6.68
C VAL A 65 0.49 -1.29 -6.05
N SER A 66 0.92 -0.29 -5.30
CA SER A 66 2.27 -0.27 -4.71
C SER A 66 2.21 -0.05 -3.21
N CYS A 67 3.19 -0.63 -2.52
CA CYS A 67 3.50 -0.37 -1.12
C CYS A 67 4.98 0.00 -1.02
N TYR A 68 5.28 1.05 -0.28
CA TYR A 68 6.65 1.56 -0.14
C TYR A 68 6.98 1.84 1.31
N VAL A 69 8.24 1.58 1.67
CA VAL A 69 8.80 1.81 3.00
C VAL A 69 10.23 2.31 2.84
N GLN A 70 10.54 3.42 3.50
CA GLN A 70 11.90 3.81 3.84
C GLN A 70 12.07 3.66 5.34
N SER A 71 13.05 2.86 5.76
CA SER A 71 13.29 2.51 7.15
C SER A 71 14.74 2.68 7.56
N GLU A 72 14.98 2.98 8.83
CA GLU A 72 16.30 2.91 9.48
C GLU A 72 16.43 1.64 10.36
N VAL A 73 15.32 0.92 10.54
CA VAL A 73 15.20 -0.17 11.53
C VAL A 73 14.87 -1.52 10.90
N ALA A 74 14.27 -1.54 9.70
CA ALA A 74 13.90 -2.75 8.98
C ALA A 74 14.71 -2.88 7.69
N LEU A 75 15.30 -4.06 7.49
CA LEU A 75 15.90 -4.45 6.22
C LEU A 75 14.81 -4.62 5.13
N PRO A 76 15.18 -4.49 3.84
CA PRO A 76 14.23 -4.59 2.73
C PRO A 76 13.37 -5.86 2.76
N ASP A 77 13.93 -7.04 3.04
CA ASP A 77 13.22 -8.31 3.07
C ASP A 77 12.09 -8.32 4.12
N LEU A 78 12.33 -7.72 5.28
CA LEU A 78 11.31 -7.62 6.34
C LEU A 78 10.26 -6.57 5.99
N ALA A 79 10.68 -5.45 5.40
CA ALA A 79 9.77 -4.42 4.92
C ALA A 79 8.84 -4.97 3.82
N GLU A 80 9.36 -5.79 2.91
CA GLU A 80 8.59 -6.48 1.87
C GLU A 80 7.50 -7.35 2.50
N ALA A 81 7.84 -8.20 3.48
CA ALA A 81 6.87 -9.04 4.17
C ALA A 81 5.75 -8.23 4.85
N TYR A 82 6.07 -7.05 5.41
CA TYR A 82 5.04 -6.16 5.96
C TYR A 82 4.14 -5.56 4.87
N CYS A 83 4.71 -5.12 3.76
CA CYS A 83 3.92 -4.65 2.62
C CYS A 83 3.06 -5.76 2.02
N GLU A 84 3.56 -6.99 1.94
CA GLU A 84 2.79 -8.16 1.50
C GLU A 84 1.59 -8.39 2.42
N LYS A 85 1.79 -8.37 3.74
CA LYS A 85 0.69 -8.47 4.72
C LYS A 85 -0.34 -7.36 4.53
N VAL A 86 0.10 -6.11 4.34
CA VAL A 86 -0.80 -4.97 4.11
C VAL A 86 -1.68 -5.22 2.87
N LEU A 87 -1.07 -5.59 1.74
CA LEU A 87 -1.79 -5.76 0.47
C LEU A 87 -2.66 -7.04 0.43
N SER A 88 -2.19 -8.14 1.01
CA SER A 88 -2.85 -9.45 0.91
C SER A 88 -3.87 -9.72 2.01
N THR A 89 -3.74 -9.05 3.16
CA THR A 89 -4.55 -9.35 4.36
C THR A 89 -5.23 -8.11 4.91
N ASP A 90 -4.47 -7.05 5.24
CA ASP A 90 -5.02 -5.94 6.00
C ASP A 90 -5.99 -5.08 5.17
N VAL A 91 -5.65 -4.80 3.91
CA VAL A 91 -6.52 -4.04 3.00
C VAL A 91 -7.80 -4.83 2.65
N PRO A 92 -7.74 -6.11 2.26
CA PRO A 92 -8.95 -6.91 2.09
C PRO A 92 -9.84 -6.94 3.34
N ALA A 93 -9.27 -7.15 4.52
CA ALA A 93 -10.03 -7.14 5.78
C ALA A 93 -10.69 -5.77 6.04
N ALA A 94 -9.99 -4.67 5.78
CA ALA A 94 -10.55 -3.33 5.90
C ALA A 94 -11.71 -3.10 4.92
N LEU A 95 -11.58 -3.55 3.68
CA LEU A 95 -12.63 -3.46 2.65
C LEU A 95 -13.86 -4.30 3.02
N GLU A 96 -13.69 -5.50 3.57
CA GLU A 96 -14.79 -6.35 4.04
C GLU A 96 -15.55 -5.74 5.23
N SER A 97 -14.83 -5.02 6.10
CA SER A 97 -15.40 -4.34 7.26
C SER A 97 -15.96 -2.94 6.97
N LEU A 98 -15.87 -2.47 5.72
CA LEU A 98 -16.24 -1.12 5.35
C LEU A 98 -17.76 -0.91 5.44
N SER A 99 -18.19 0.07 6.23
CA SER A 99 -19.61 0.41 6.33
C SER A 99 -20.12 1.12 5.07
N SER A 100 -21.43 1.03 4.82
CA SER A 100 -22.07 1.75 3.71
C SER A 100 -21.86 3.27 3.79
N ASP A 101 -21.86 3.84 5.00
CA ASP A 101 -21.65 5.27 5.22
C ASP A 101 -20.21 5.67 4.92
N ALA A 102 -19.23 4.87 5.37
CA ALA A 102 -17.82 5.09 5.05
C ALA A 102 -17.62 5.01 3.53
N PHE A 103 -18.17 3.98 2.88
CA PHE A 103 -18.12 3.87 1.41
C PHE A 103 -18.79 5.06 0.70
N ALA A 104 -19.91 5.57 1.22
CA ALA A 104 -20.58 6.73 0.64
C ALA A 104 -19.76 8.01 0.74
N SER A 105 -18.94 8.18 1.79
CA SER A 105 -18.03 9.33 1.95
C SER A 105 -16.82 9.32 1.02
N MET A 106 -16.54 8.20 0.36
CA MET A 106 -15.42 8.04 -0.58
C MET A 106 -15.77 8.45 -2.02
N LYS A 107 -17.04 8.79 -2.29
CA LYS A 107 -17.56 9.25 -3.59
C LYS A 107 -17.28 10.72 -3.82
#